data_AF-A0A1D2WE71-F1
#
_entry.id   AF-A0A1D2WE71-F1
#
_cell.length_a   1.000
_cell.length_b   1.000
_cell.length_c   1.000
_cell.angle_alpha   90.00
_cell.angle_beta   90.00
_cell.angle_gamma   90.00
#
_symmetry.space_group_name_H-M   'P 1'
#
loop_
_entity.id
_entity.type
_entity.pdbx_description
1 polymer ?
#
loop_
_entity_poly.entity_id
_entity_poly.type
_entity_poly.pdbx_seq_one_letter_code
_entity_poly.pdbx_strand_id
1 'polypeptide(L)'
;MEKKNKLIILILAIIIVIPLAYFGISGYLHDLEEQTFYDGIKEISDIENKTDAAGDIIRNQTSPSNEDVKEYEIESINTTSTEILMLQDLKTKVSNESYIEFIDIQINRLNSENRTYTAMLEGSTIYEQYQNGQIGASKAISLMGDKTKEVNSYSDKTGEYKVEADSFLSVHTDMKEKFDELGIDEDFLYDQIEEVKVTSVS
;
A
#
# COMPACT_ATOMS: atom_id res chain seq x y z
N MET A 1 -14.87 -58.53 -24.03
CA MET A 1 -14.39 -57.25 -24.59
C MET A 1 -12.97 -57.47 -25.09
N GLU A 2 -12.76 -57.40 -26.42
CA GLU A 2 -11.43 -57.61 -27.01
C GLU A 2 -10.41 -56.59 -26.49
N LYS A 3 -9.12 -56.97 -26.43
CA LYS A 3 -8.02 -56.09 -25.96
C LYS A 3 -8.01 -54.74 -26.69
N LYS A 4 -8.37 -54.73 -27.99
CA LYS A 4 -8.47 -53.53 -28.82
C LYS A 4 -9.56 -52.56 -28.34
N ASN A 5 -10.72 -53.06 -27.91
CA ASN A 5 -11.81 -52.23 -27.40
C ASN A 5 -11.48 -51.64 -26.02
N LYS A 6 -10.76 -52.39 -25.17
CA LYS A 6 -10.27 -51.86 -23.89
C LYS A 6 -9.24 -50.74 -24.07
N LEU A 7 -8.34 -50.87 -25.06
CA LEU A 7 -7.35 -49.85 -25.39
C LEU A 7 -8.02 -48.57 -25.91
N ILE A 8 -9.02 -48.70 -26.78
CA ILE A 8 -9.78 -47.56 -27.31
C ILE A 8 -10.55 -46.83 -26.19
N ILE A 9 -11.20 -47.57 -25.29
CA ILE A 9 -11.90 -47.00 -24.13
C ILE A 9 -10.92 -46.27 -23.19
N LEU A 10 -9.73 -46.83 -22.96
CA LEU A 10 -8.70 -46.19 -22.13
C LEU A 10 -8.22 -44.87 -22.75
N ILE A 11 -7.97 -44.85 -24.06
CA ILE A 11 -7.54 -43.62 -24.77
C ILE A 11 -8.64 -42.56 -24.70
N LEU A 12 -9.91 -42.93 -24.92
CA LEU A 12 -11.04 -42.00 -24.82
C LEU A 12 -11.22 -41.47 -23.39
N ALA A 13 -11.02 -42.30 -22.37
CA ALA A 13 -11.06 -41.86 -20.97
C ALA A 13 -9.95 -40.85 -20.65
N ILE A 14 -8.73 -41.07 -21.16
CA ILE A 14 -7.61 -40.14 -20.97
C ILE A 14 -7.89 -38.80 -21.65
N ILE A 15 -8.43 -38.81 -22.87
CA ILE A 15 -8.77 -37.59 -23.63
C ILE A 15 -9.86 -36.76 -22.93
N ILE A 16 -10.74 -37.37 -22.14
CA ILE A 16 -11.81 -36.66 -21.43
C ILE A 16 -11.34 -36.23 -20.03
N VAL A 17 -10.64 -37.10 -19.31
CA VAL A 17 -10.22 -36.86 -17.91
C VAL A 17 -9.09 -35.83 -17.83
N ILE A 18 -8.14 -35.83 -18.77
CA ILE A 18 -7.02 -34.87 -18.73
C ILE A 18 -7.49 -33.43 -18.89
N PRO A 19 -8.32 -33.06 -19.89
CA PRO A 19 -8.83 -31.70 -20.00
C PRO A 19 -9.68 -31.30 -18.80
N LEU A 20 -10.57 -32.17 -18.30
CA LEU A 20 -11.38 -31.86 -17.12
C LEU A 20 -10.53 -31.64 -15.86
N ALA A 21 -9.49 -32.46 -15.66
CA ALA A 21 -8.54 -32.27 -14.58
C ALA A 21 -7.72 -30.99 -14.76
N TYR A 22 -7.30 -30.67 -15.98
CA TYR A 22 -6.59 -29.43 -16.30
C TYR A 22 -7.46 -28.19 -16.00
N PHE A 23 -8.70 -28.15 -16.48
CA PHE A 23 -9.62 -27.05 -16.19
C PHE A 23 -9.95 -26.94 -14.70
N GLY A 24 -10.16 -28.07 -14.01
CA GLY A 24 -10.40 -28.08 -12.56
C GLY A 24 -9.21 -27.56 -11.74
N ILE A 25 -7.99 -27.98 -12.08
CA ILE A 25 -6.77 -27.51 -11.42
C ILE A 25 -6.52 -26.03 -11.75
N SER A 26 -6.71 -25.63 -13.01
CA SER A 26 -6.52 -24.24 -13.45
C SER A 26 -7.50 -23.28 -12.77
N GLY A 27 -8.77 -23.67 -12.61
CA GLY A 27 -9.75 -22.88 -11.87
C GLY A 27 -9.39 -22.76 -10.40
N TYR A 28 -9.04 -23.88 -9.75
CA TYR A 28 -8.61 -23.87 -8.35
C TYR A 28 -7.37 -22.98 -8.11
N LEU A 29 -6.39 -23.01 -9.01
CA LEU A 29 -5.20 -22.17 -8.90
C LEU A 29 -5.53 -20.68 -9.09
N HIS A 30 -6.47 -20.36 -9.97
CA HIS A 30 -6.95 -19.00 -10.17
C HIS A 30 -7.65 -18.47 -8.91
N ASP A 31 -8.59 -19.23 -8.34
CA ASP A 31 -9.30 -18.84 -7.11
C ASP A 31 -8.33 -18.64 -5.93
N LEU A 32 -7.32 -19.52 -5.82
CA LEU A 32 -6.29 -19.42 -4.78
C LEU A 32 -5.43 -18.17 -4.94
N GLU A 33 -5.07 -17.83 -6.18
CA GLU A 33 -4.28 -16.64 -6.49
C GLU A 33 -5.08 -15.35 -6.20
N GLU A 34 -6.33 -15.30 -6.63
CA GLU A 34 -7.26 -14.21 -6.35
C GLU A 34 -7.41 -14.00 -4.83
N GLN A 35 -7.65 -15.07 -4.08
CA GLN A 35 -7.73 -15.00 -2.63
C GLN A 35 -6.41 -14.52 -2.01
N THR A 36 -5.27 -15.03 -2.49
CA THR A 36 -3.95 -14.63 -1.99
C THR A 36 -3.72 -13.12 -2.17
N PHE A 37 -4.12 -12.57 -3.32
CA PHE A 37 -4.03 -11.14 -3.59
C PHE A 37 -4.88 -10.33 -2.60
N TYR A 38 -6.19 -10.60 -2.53
CA TYR A 38 -7.10 -9.79 -1.73
C TYR A 38 -6.86 -9.90 -0.22
N ASP A 39 -6.58 -11.11 0.29
CA ASP A 39 -6.24 -11.30 1.70
C ASP A 39 -4.94 -10.55 2.04
N GLY A 40 -3.96 -10.56 1.12
CA GLY A 40 -2.71 -9.83 1.27
C GLY A 40 -2.88 -8.31 1.31
N ILE A 41 -3.61 -7.72 0.35
CA ILE A 41 -3.88 -6.28 0.35
C ILE A 41 -4.68 -5.87 1.59
N LYS A 42 -5.65 -6.69 2.02
CA LYS A 42 -6.42 -6.41 3.23
C LYS A 42 -5.56 -6.38 4.49
N GLU A 43 -4.66 -7.35 4.64
CA GLU A 43 -3.74 -7.41 5.78
C GLU A 43 -2.83 -6.16 5.84
N ILE A 44 -2.34 -5.71 4.69
CA ILE A 44 -1.51 -4.51 4.57
C ILE A 44 -2.32 -3.26 4.95
N SER A 45 -3.52 -3.08 4.41
CA SER A 45 -4.42 -1.97 4.76
C SER A 45 -4.79 -1.96 6.25
N ASP A 46 -4.98 -3.13 6.88
CA ASP A 46 -5.24 -3.22 8.32
C ASP A 46 -4.06 -2.82 9.20
N ILE A 47 -2.83 -2.84 8.66
CA ILE A 47 -1.64 -2.34 9.33
C ILE A 47 -1.56 -0.82 9.21
N GLU A 48 -1.75 -0.27 8.01
CA GLU A 48 -1.78 1.17 7.73
C GLU A 48 -2.79 1.88 8.64
N ASN A 49 -4.04 1.41 8.65
CA ASN A 49 -5.15 2.03 9.40
C ASN A 49 -4.89 2.10 10.92
N LYS A 50 -4.12 1.15 11.47
CA LYS A 50 -3.74 1.19 12.90
C LYS A 50 -2.71 2.27 13.17
N THR A 51 -1.72 2.41 12.30
CA THR A 51 -0.68 3.42 12.41
C THR A 51 -1.25 4.82 12.17
N ASP A 52 -2.17 4.98 11.22
CA ASP A 52 -2.84 6.26 10.96
C ASP A 52 -3.70 6.72 12.14
N ALA A 53 -4.43 5.80 12.77
CA ALA A 53 -5.17 6.11 13.99
C ALA A 53 -4.26 6.60 15.13
N ALA A 54 -3.04 6.08 15.24
CA ALA A 54 -2.04 6.58 16.19
C ALA A 54 -1.51 7.97 15.78
N GLY A 55 -1.28 8.19 14.48
CA GLY A 55 -0.89 9.48 13.93
C GLY A 55 -1.92 10.57 14.15
N ASP A 56 -3.21 10.26 14.00
CA ASP A 56 -4.31 11.19 14.26
C ASP A 56 -4.33 11.69 15.70
N ILE A 57 -3.98 10.84 16.67
CA ILE A 57 -3.89 11.26 18.06
C ILE A 57 -2.84 12.37 18.21
N ILE A 58 -1.69 12.23 17.55
CA ILE A 58 -0.58 13.20 17.64
C ILE A 58 -0.89 14.47 16.85
N ARG A 59 -1.43 14.34 15.63
CA ARG A 59 -1.85 15.48 14.79
C ARG A 59 -2.91 16.36 15.47
N ASN A 60 -3.79 15.76 16.27
CA ASN A 60 -4.85 16.47 16.99
C ASN A 60 -4.39 17.09 18.32
N GLN A 61 -3.14 16.91 18.74
CA GLN A 61 -2.61 17.59 19.91
C GLN A 61 -2.33 19.06 19.60
N THR A 62 -2.71 19.95 20.53
CA THR A 62 -2.50 21.41 20.36
C THR A 62 -1.01 21.80 20.39
N SER A 63 -0.14 20.95 20.94
CA SER A 63 1.33 21.15 21.01
C SER A 63 2.01 19.81 21.31
N PRO A 64 2.14 18.90 20.33
CA PRO A 64 2.86 17.64 20.54
C PRO A 64 4.32 17.92 20.91
N SER A 65 4.90 17.09 21.77
CA SER A 65 6.32 17.24 22.10
C SER A 65 7.18 16.80 20.90
N ASN A 66 8.41 17.30 20.82
CA ASN A 66 9.34 16.84 19.79
C ASN A 66 9.60 15.32 19.86
N GLU A 67 9.50 14.73 21.05
CA GLU A 67 9.67 13.29 21.22
C GLU A 67 8.47 12.54 20.63
N ASP A 68 7.23 13.00 20.90
CA ASP A 68 6.03 12.40 20.31
C ASP A 68 6.07 12.47 18.77
N VAL A 69 6.52 13.59 18.21
CA VAL A 69 6.68 13.75 16.75
C VAL A 69 7.71 12.78 16.18
N LYS A 70 8.86 12.63 16.85
CA LYS A 70 9.91 11.70 16.41
C LYS A 70 9.47 10.24 16.53
N GLU A 71 8.79 9.88 17.62
CA GLU A 71 8.24 8.54 17.82
C GLU A 71 7.25 8.20 16.71
N TYR A 72 6.34 9.12 16.37
CA TYR A 72 5.44 8.98 15.24
C TYR A 72 6.19 8.77 13.92
N GLU A 73 7.15 9.64 13.59
CA GLU A 73 7.92 9.54 12.34
C GLU A 73 8.63 8.19 12.24
N ILE A 74 9.21 7.68 13.34
CA ILE A 74 9.86 6.36 13.40
C ILE A 74 8.84 5.24 13.20
N GLU A 75 7.68 5.32 13.85
CA GLU A 75 6.61 4.32 13.70
C GLU A 75 6.07 4.28 12.26
N SER A 76 5.82 5.45 11.65
CA SER A 76 5.40 5.54 10.25
C SER A 76 6.45 4.99 9.28
N ILE A 77 7.74 5.26 9.51
CA ILE A 77 8.84 4.67 8.71
C ILE A 77 8.85 3.14 8.84
N ASN A 78 8.69 2.61 10.05
CA ASN A 78 8.71 1.16 10.29
C ASN A 78 7.48 0.47 9.67
N THR A 79 6.31 1.09 9.79
CA THR A 79 5.05 0.61 9.22
C THR A 79 5.16 0.54 7.70
N THR A 80 5.45 1.67 7.05
CA THR A 80 5.61 1.74 5.59
C THR A 80 6.68 0.80 5.06
N SER A 81 7.79 0.62 5.79
CA SER A 81 8.82 -0.38 5.42
C SER A 81 8.29 -1.81 5.49
N THR A 82 7.46 -2.13 6.48
CA THR A 82 6.85 -3.45 6.65
C THR A 82 5.86 -3.73 5.53
N GLU A 83 5.01 -2.75 5.21
CA GLU A 83 4.03 -2.85 4.12
C GLU A 83 4.72 -3.06 2.77
N ILE A 84 5.81 -2.33 2.49
CA ILE A 84 6.62 -2.52 1.27
C ILE A 84 7.13 -3.97 1.18
N LEU A 85 7.64 -4.54 2.28
CA LEU A 85 8.13 -5.92 2.30
C LEU A 85 6.99 -6.93 2.08
N MET A 86 5.81 -6.69 2.66
CA MET A 86 4.64 -7.53 2.47
C MET A 86 4.13 -7.47 1.03
N LEU A 87 4.11 -6.28 0.41
CA LEU A 87 3.77 -6.12 -1.00
C LEU A 87 4.78 -6.81 -1.91
N GLN A 88 6.07 -6.70 -1.62
CA GLN A 88 7.12 -7.40 -2.37
C GLN A 88 6.96 -8.92 -2.27
N ASP A 89 6.66 -9.45 -1.09
CA ASP A 89 6.36 -10.87 -0.87
C ASP A 89 5.09 -11.30 -1.61
N LEU A 90 4.01 -10.51 -1.52
CA LEU A 90 2.76 -10.74 -2.23
C LEU A 90 2.97 -10.80 -3.74
N LYS A 91 3.77 -9.88 -4.30
CA LYS A 91 4.13 -9.83 -5.72
C LYS A 91 4.75 -11.15 -6.20
N THR A 92 5.49 -11.87 -5.34
CA THR A 92 6.10 -13.16 -5.71
C THR A 92 5.11 -14.33 -5.71
N LYS A 93 3.92 -14.15 -5.13
CA LYS A 93 2.88 -15.18 -4.96
C LYS A 93 1.76 -15.07 -6.00
N VAL A 94 1.71 -13.98 -6.75
CA VAL A 94 0.74 -13.74 -7.82
C VAL A 94 1.44 -13.73 -9.18
N SER A 95 0.69 -14.07 -10.21
CA SER A 95 1.11 -14.11 -11.62
C SER A 95 0.24 -13.25 -12.54
N ASN A 96 -0.95 -12.85 -12.09
CA ASN A 96 -1.86 -11.93 -12.74
C ASN A 96 -1.21 -10.55 -12.89
N GLU A 97 -1.13 -10.08 -14.14
CA GLU A 97 -0.47 -8.81 -14.48
C GLU A 97 -1.13 -7.59 -13.82
N SER A 98 -2.46 -7.56 -13.72
CA SER A 98 -3.19 -6.48 -13.05
C SER A 98 -2.89 -6.44 -11.54
N TYR A 99 -2.79 -7.60 -10.87
CA TYR A 99 -2.40 -7.64 -9.45
C TYR A 99 -0.97 -7.14 -9.25
N ILE A 100 -0.06 -7.56 -10.13
CA ILE A 100 1.34 -7.13 -10.11
C ILE A 100 1.45 -5.62 -10.33
N GLU A 101 0.72 -5.06 -11.30
CA GLU A 101 0.71 -3.63 -11.61
C GLU A 101 0.18 -2.82 -10.42
N PHE A 102 -0.94 -3.24 -9.81
CA PHE A 102 -1.46 -2.58 -8.62
C PHE A 102 -0.47 -2.60 -7.46
N ILE A 103 0.16 -3.75 -7.20
CA ILE A 103 1.19 -3.89 -6.16
C ILE A 103 2.37 -2.94 -6.43
N ASP A 104 2.79 -2.78 -7.69
CA ASP A 104 3.87 -1.87 -8.04
C ASP A 104 3.51 -0.40 -7.80
N ILE A 105 2.29 0.01 -8.11
CA ILE A 105 1.79 1.35 -7.78
C ILE A 105 1.86 1.58 -6.26
N GLN A 106 1.39 0.62 -5.46
CA GLN A 106 1.40 0.71 -4.00
C GLN A 106 2.80 0.72 -3.40
N ILE A 107 3.73 -0.07 -3.92
CA ILE A 107 5.15 -0.03 -3.52
C ILE A 107 5.74 1.36 -3.80
N ASN A 108 5.42 1.98 -4.94
CA ASN A 108 5.93 3.31 -5.28
C ASN A 108 5.33 4.42 -4.40
N ARG A 109 4.02 4.33 -4.09
CA ARG A 109 3.32 5.18 -3.10
C ARG A 109 4.06 5.14 -1.76
N LEU A 110 4.20 3.94 -1.20
CA LEU A 110 4.80 3.73 0.12
C LEU A 110 6.28 4.09 0.17
N ASN A 111 7.05 3.86 -0.91
CA ASN A 111 8.44 4.33 -0.98
C ASN A 111 8.54 5.87 -0.89
N SER A 112 7.62 6.57 -1.57
CA SER A 112 7.59 8.04 -1.52
C SER A 112 7.17 8.54 -0.14
N GLU A 113 6.16 7.91 0.45
CA GLU A 113 5.68 8.24 1.79
C GLU A 113 6.73 7.96 2.88
N ASN A 114 7.39 6.80 2.84
CA ASN A 114 8.49 6.47 3.73
C ASN A 114 9.61 7.52 3.66
N ARG A 115 9.93 7.99 2.44
CA ARG A 115 10.95 9.03 2.27
C ARG A 115 10.50 10.39 2.80
N THR A 116 9.21 10.70 2.71
CA THR A 116 8.60 11.88 3.35
C THR A 116 8.82 11.82 4.87
N TYR A 117 8.42 10.75 5.54
CA TYR A 117 8.63 10.59 6.99
C TYR A 117 10.11 10.59 7.38
N THR A 118 10.97 9.96 6.58
CA THR A 118 12.42 9.98 6.82
C THR A 118 12.99 11.41 6.75
N ALA A 119 12.56 12.22 5.77
CA ALA A 119 13.00 13.60 5.67
C ALA A 119 12.46 14.48 6.81
N MET A 120 11.25 14.20 7.31
CA MET A 120 10.70 14.85 8.50
C MET A 120 11.54 14.52 9.75
N LEU A 121 11.88 13.25 9.98
CA LEU A 121 12.75 12.81 11.09
C LEU A 121 14.16 13.41 11.05
N GLU A 122 14.73 13.50 9.85
CA GLU A 122 15.99 14.21 9.61
C GLU A 122 15.86 15.71 9.99
N GLY A 123 14.72 16.34 9.70
CA GLY A 123 14.36 17.70 10.11
C GLY A 123 14.24 17.86 11.63
N SER A 124 13.52 16.96 12.30
CA SER A 124 13.39 16.89 13.76
C SER A 124 14.77 16.80 14.43
N THR A 125 15.67 16.00 13.86
CA THR A 125 17.06 15.89 14.32
C THR A 125 17.85 17.19 14.14
N ILE A 126 17.70 17.90 13.03
CA ILE A 126 18.35 19.20 12.79
C ILE A 126 17.88 20.23 13.81
N TYR A 127 16.57 20.25 14.10
CA TYR A 127 16.00 21.16 15.10
C TYR A 127 16.59 20.90 16.49
N GLU A 128 16.70 19.64 16.89
CA GLU A 128 17.32 19.24 18.15
C GLU A 128 18.80 19.68 18.25
N GLN A 129 19.58 19.48 17.18
CA GLN A 129 20.97 19.94 17.11
C GLN A 129 21.08 21.47 17.29
N TYR A 130 20.14 22.24 16.74
CA TYR A 130 20.09 23.68 16.92
C TYR A 130 19.74 24.07 18.35
N GLN A 131 18.70 23.46 18.94
CA GLN A 131 18.30 23.71 20.33
C GLN A 131 19.42 23.41 21.32
N ASN A 132 20.20 22.36 21.04
CA ASN A 132 21.35 21.95 21.86
C ASN A 132 22.64 22.74 21.55
N GLY A 133 22.60 23.74 20.66
CA GLY A 133 23.75 24.59 20.33
C GLY A 133 24.85 23.89 19.52
N GLN A 134 24.60 22.70 18.97
CA GLN A 134 25.56 21.93 18.18
C GLN A 134 25.75 22.52 16.77
N ILE A 135 24.72 23.19 16.25
CA ILE A 135 24.76 23.94 14.99
C ILE A 135 24.22 25.36 15.18
N GLY A 136 24.78 26.32 14.44
CA GLY A 136 24.30 27.70 14.45
C GLY A 136 23.02 27.90 13.62
N ALA A 137 22.26 28.96 13.92
CA ALA A 137 20.98 29.27 13.29
C ALA A 137 21.01 29.28 11.75
N SER A 138 22.06 29.88 11.14
CA SER A 138 22.19 29.94 9.68
C SER A 138 22.29 28.54 9.05
N LYS A 139 23.05 27.62 9.67
CA LYS A 139 23.18 26.24 9.21
C LYS A 139 21.87 25.47 9.40
N ALA A 140 21.21 25.65 10.54
CA ALA A 140 19.92 25.01 10.82
C ALA A 140 18.86 25.41 9.80
N ILE A 141 18.72 26.72 9.51
CA ILE A 141 17.76 27.23 8.51
C ILE A 141 18.03 26.65 7.13
N SER A 142 19.30 26.59 6.70
CA SER A 142 19.66 26.02 5.39
C SER A 142 19.27 24.54 5.30
N LEU A 143 19.66 23.73 6.29
CA LEU A 143 19.38 22.29 6.29
C LEU A 143 17.89 21.99 6.39
N MET A 144 17.16 22.72 7.24
CA MET A 144 15.70 22.62 7.32
C MET A 144 15.05 22.97 5.98
N GLY A 145 15.51 24.03 5.31
CA GLY A 145 15.00 24.44 4.01
C GLY A 145 15.21 23.37 2.92
N ASP A 146 16.31 22.64 2.97
CA ASP A 146 16.53 21.50 2.07
C ASP A 146 15.60 20.33 2.39
N LYS A 147 15.40 20.01 3.68
CA LYS A 147 14.46 18.94 4.10
C LYS A 147 13.01 19.27 3.78
N THR A 148 12.58 20.51 3.93
CA THR A 148 11.23 20.93 3.52
C THR A 148 10.99 20.72 2.03
N LYS A 149 11.98 20.97 1.17
CA LYS A 149 11.85 20.70 -0.26
C LYS A 149 11.75 19.21 -0.56
N GLU A 150 12.53 18.38 0.15
CA GLU A 150 12.43 16.93 0.03
C GLU A 150 11.06 16.43 0.46
N VAL A 151 10.56 16.85 1.63
CA VAL A 151 9.23 16.51 2.15
C VAL A 151 8.14 16.86 1.12
N ASN A 152 8.13 18.10 0.60
CA ASN A 152 7.14 18.50 -0.40
C ASN A 152 7.25 17.64 -1.66
N SER A 153 8.46 17.43 -2.18
CA SER A 153 8.65 16.65 -3.41
C SER A 153 8.20 15.19 -3.29
N TYR A 154 8.40 14.55 -2.14
CA TYR A 154 7.98 13.16 -1.94
C TYR A 154 6.50 13.06 -1.57
N SER A 155 5.96 14.04 -0.82
CA SER A 155 4.52 14.15 -0.56
C SER A 155 3.72 14.34 -1.84
N ASP A 156 4.20 15.18 -2.77
CA ASP A 156 3.57 15.37 -4.07
C ASP A 156 3.54 14.06 -4.87
N LYS A 157 4.65 13.31 -4.88
CA LYS A 157 4.73 11.97 -5.51
C LYS A 157 3.80 10.95 -4.87
N THR A 158 3.68 10.94 -3.54
CA THR A 158 2.70 10.09 -2.85
C THR A 158 1.29 10.41 -3.36
N GLY A 159 0.94 11.68 -3.50
CA GLY A 159 -0.32 12.11 -4.10
C GLY A 159 -0.50 11.65 -5.55
N GLU A 160 0.54 11.76 -6.38
CA GLU A 160 0.52 11.28 -7.77
C GLU A 160 0.24 9.76 -7.83
N TYR A 161 0.89 8.95 -6.99
CA TYR A 161 0.66 7.51 -6.94
C TYR A 161 -0.72 7.13 -6.40
N LYS A 162 -1.30 7.93 -5.48
CA LYS A 162 -2.70 7.75 -5.06
C LYS A 162 -3.67 7.96 -6.21
N VAL A 163 -3.45 8.99 -7.04
CA VAL A 163 -4.24 9.23 -8.26
C VAL A 163 -4.04 8.13 -9.30
N GLU A 164 -2.81 7.62 -9.45
CA GLU A 164 -2.52 6.49 -10.33
C GLU A 164 -3.25 5.22 -9.90
N ALA A 165 -3.26 4.91 -8.60
CA ALA A 165 -3.99 3.77 -8.04
C ALA A 165 -5.51 3.88 -8.29
N ASP A 166 -6.10 5.05 -8.05
CA ASP A 166 -7.52 5.27 -8.34
C ASP A 166 -7.84 5.15 -9.85
N SER A 167 -7.00 5.74 -10.70
CA SER A 167 -7.12 5.61 -12.15
C SER A 167 -7.05 4.15 -12.61
N PHE A 168 -6.15 3.37 -12.02
CA PHE A 168 -6.04 1.93 -12.26
C PHE A 168 -7.33 1.19 -11.85
N LEU A 169 -7.87 1.47 -10.67
CA LEU A 169 -9.09 0.83 -10.15
C LEU A 169 -10.35 1.25 -10.91
N SER A 170 -10.36 2.45 -11.50
CA SER A 170 -11.47 2.92 -12.34
C SER A 170 -11.70 2.08 -13.61
N VAL A 171 -10.65 1.39 -14.09
CA VAL A 171 -10.71 0.50 -15.25
C VAL A 171 -10.67 -1.00 -14.89
N HIS A 172 -10.37 -1.32 -13.62
CA HIS A 172 -10.43 -2.66 -13.04
C HIS A 172 -11.56 -2.73 -12.00
N THR A 173 -12.80 -2.57 -12.48
CA THR A 173 -13.98 -2.38 -11.61
C THR A 173 -14.28 -3.57 -10.72
N ASP A 174 -13.94 -4.78 -11.14
CA ASP A 174 -14.04 -6.02 -10.35
C ASP A 174 -13.11 -5.97 -9.13
N MET A 175 -11.88 -5.47 -9.30
CA MET A 175 -10.95 -5.25 -8.19
C MET A 175 -11.46 -4.16 -7.25
N LYS A 176 -11.97 -3.05 -7.79
CA LYS A 176 -12.55 -1.96 -7.00
C LYS A 176 -13.73 -2.44 -6.15
N GLU A 177 -14.70 -3.11 -6.76
CA GLU A 177 -15.85 -3.69 -6.04
C GLU A 177 -15.38 -4.64 -4.94
N LYS A 178 -14.34 -5.43 -5.19
CA LYS A 178 -13.83 -6.36 -4.17
C LYS A 178 -13.15 -5.65 -3.01
N PHE A 179 -12.42 -4.57 -3.27
CA PHE A 179 -11.84 -3.74 -2.21
C PHE A 179 -12.93 -3.09 -1.35
N ASP A 180 -14.00 -2.57 -1.97
CA ASP A 180 -15.16 -2.02 -1.27
C ASP A 180 -15.84 -3.08 -0.38
N GLU A 181 -16.04 -4.31 -0.89
CA GLU A 181 -16.60 -5.43 -0.12
C GLU A 181 -15.76 -5.80 1.11
N LEU A 182 -14.43 -5.71 0.98
CA LEU A 182 -13.49 -6.07 2.03
C LEU A 182 -13.24 -4.92 3.02
N GLY A 183 -13.70 -3.70 2.72
CA GLY A 183 -13.42 -2.51 3.51
C GLY A 183 -11.93 -2.17 3.51
N ILE A 184 -11.28 -2.26 2.35
CA ILE A 184 -9.91 -1.78 2.13
C ILE A 184 -10.02 -0.26 1.93
N ASP A 185 -9.26 0.51 2.72
CA ASP A 185 -9.49 1.95 2.95
C ASP A 185 -9.27 2.84 1.70
N GLU A 186 -9.76 4.08 1.79
CA GLU A 186 -9.68 5.17 0.82
C GLU A 186 -8.25 5.64 0.53
N ASP A 187 -7.28 5.34 1.41
CA ASP A 187 -5.87 5.54 1.10
C ASP A 187 -5.30 4.53 0.06
N PHE A 188 -6.10 3.51 -0.27
CA PHE A 188 -6.00 2.66 -1.47
C PHE A 188 -7.07 2.97 -2.55
N LEU A 189 -8.09 3.80 -2.24
CA LEU A 189 -9.25 4.13 -3.07
C LEU A 189 -9.60 5.63 -2.94
N TYR A 190 -9.13 6.48 -3.86
CA TYR A 190 -9.34 7.93 -3.77
C TYR A 190 -10.80 8.33 -4.11
N ASP A 191 -11.73 8.07 -3.20
CA ASP A 191 -13.07 8.66 -3.11
C ASP A 191 -13.56 8.38 -1.67
N GLN A 192 -13.30 9.26 -0.71
CA GLN A 192 -14.20 10.35 -0.35
C GLN A 192 -13.42 11.49 0.33
N ILE A 193 -13.09 12.52 -0.45
CA ILE A 193 -13.14 13.88 0.12
C ILE A 193 -14.62 14.14 0.41
N GLU A 194 -15.12 13.78 1.59
CA GLU A 194 -16.23 14.51 2.16
C GLU A 194 -15.77 15.96 2.20
N GLU A 195 -16.29 16.78 1.27
CA GLU A 195 -16.39 18.21 1.46
C GLU A 195 -16.96 18.41 2.87
N VAL A 196 -16.09 18.69 3.83
CA VAL A 196 -16.49 19.29 5.09
C VAL A 196 -17.13 20.60 4.69
N LYS A 197 -18.44 20.57 4.48
CA LYS A 197 -19.27 21.76 4.38
C LYS A 197 -19.02 22.51 5.66
N VAL A 198 -18.19 23.55 5.56
CA VAL A 198 -18.06 24.59 6.56
C VAL A 198 -19.46 25.16 6.72
N THR A 199 -20.22 24.65 7.69
CA THR A 199 -21.35 25.37 8.23
C THR A 199 -20.76 26.55 8.97
N SER A 200 -20.65 27.68 8.27
CA SER A 200 -20.47 28.98 8.89
C SER A 200 -21.64 29.17 9.85
N VAL A 201 -21.36 29.03 11.14
CA VAL A 201 -22.28 29.50 12.16
C VAL A 201 -22.14 31.02 12.17
N SER A 202 -23.24 31.68 11.80
CA SER A 202 -23.41 33.13 11.91
C SER A 202 -23.89 33.53 13.30
#